data_AF-A0A841PB77-F1
#
_entry.id   AF-A0A841PB77-F1
#
_cell.length_a   1.000
_cell.length_b   1.000
_cell.length_c   1.000
_cell.angle_alpha   90.00
_cell.angle_beta   90.00
_cell.angle_gamma   90.00
#
_symmetry.space_group_name_H-M   'P 1'
#
loop_
_entity.id
_entity.type
_entity.pdbx_description
1 polymer ?
#
loop_
_entity_poly.entity_id
_entity_poly.type
_entity_poly.pdbx_seq_one_letter_code
_entity_poly.pdbx_strand_id
1 'polypeptide(L)'
;MRLVWMIVFALATGAAFAASPEDDYIAARVKAISAIAALEGANEPVETLDAAGTKALADLEKRLSALLGPLAVSGFPATGTINLESLSDADIGFGMLDGLRYTNGDDGPSLVATTRGLLARWLQSKAAEMDASFRLPIGIDAALKLDAFYTQAINSDAAFTGTLDFPLKKPEGADIAFARLGGWAQDIGPNPDQQVIVTLVRGNSVMIASAPAAPPVPKIAACDALWASADAAAQKFQEAYQASDLKDQTAYDAANAAWENGDTDYRACMGEHLPSEPVFPALLAQAQQLADHMAGK
;
A
#
# COMPACT_ATOMS: atom_id res chain seq x y z
N MET A 1 -29.90 -51.81 -49.67
CA MET A 1 -30.42 -51.85 -48.27
C MET A 1 -29.47 -52.73 -47.48
N ARG A 2 -28.74 -52.34 -46.44
CA ARG A 2 -28.72 -51.18 -45.53
C ARG A 2 -27.24 -50.98 -45.11
N LEU A 3 -26.72 -49.75 -45.15
CA LEU A 3 -25.49 -49.38 -44.45
C LEU A 3 -25.83 -49.24 -42.96
N VAL A 4 -25.08 -49.92 -42.09
CA VAL A 4 -25.11 -49.70 -40.65
C VAL A 4 -23.90 -48.83 -40.31
N TRP A 5 -24.16 -47.57 -39.98
CA TRP A 5 -23.19 -46.66 -39.38
C TRP A 5 -23.16 -46.90 -37.86
N MET A 6 -22.02 -47.34 -37.33
CA MET A 6 -21.74 -47.28 -35.90
C MET A 6 -21.18 -45.89 -35.57
N ILE A 7 -21.95 -45.12 -34.80
CA ILE A 7 -21.49 -43.87 -34.19
C ILE A 7 -20.76 -44.23 -32.89
N VAL A 8 -19.46 -43.96 -32.85
CA VAL A 8 -18.67 -43.98 -31.61
C VAL A 8 -18.90 -42.64 -30.90
N PHE A 9 -19.56 -42.68 -29.74
CA PHE A 9 -19.67 -41.53 -28.85
C PHE A 9 -18.32 -41.33 -28.13
N ALA A 10 -17.55 -40.33 -28.55
CA ALA A 10 -16.40 -39.85 -27.81
C ALA A 10 -16.89 -39.05 -26.59
N LEU A 11 -16.77 -39.62 -25.40
CA LEU A 11 -16.90 -38.90 -24.13
C LEU A 11 -15.69 -37.96 -23.98
N ALA A 12 -15.83 -36.73 -24.47
CA ALA A 12 -14.96 -35.64 -24.08
C ALA A 12 -15.32 -35.25 -22.64
N THR A 13 -14.66 -35.86 -21.66
CA THR A 13 -14.65 -35.33 -20.29
C THR A 13 -13.89 -34.01 -20.31
N GLY A 14 -14.62 -32.91 -20.51
CA GLY A 14 -14.10 -31.58 -20.24
C GLY A 14 -13.75 -31.52 -18.76
N ALA A 15 -12.46 -31.45 -18.44
CA ALA A 15 -12.03 -31.07 -17.10
C ALA A 15 -12.51 -29.64 -16.89
N ALA A 16 -13.60 -29.47 -16.14
CA ALA A 16 -13.94 -28.18 -15.57
C ALA A 16 -12.79 -27.85 -14.60
N PHE A 17 -11.89 -26.96 -15.02
CA PHE A 17 -10.94 -26.36 -14.09
C PHE A 17 -11.79 -25.61 -13.06
N ALA A 18 -11.89 -26.17 -11.85
CA ALA A 18 -12.47 -25.44 -10.73
C ALA A 18 -11.67 -24.13 -10.62
N ALA A 19 -12.39 -23.01 -10.56
CA ALA A 19 -11.78 -21.71 -10.31
C ALA A 19 -10.92 -21.80 -9.05
N SER A 20 -9.73 -21.20 -9.07
CA SER A 20 -8.91 -21.19 -7.87
C SER A 20 -9.62 -20.38 -6.76
N PRO A 21 -9.34 -20.64 -5.47
CA PRO A 21 -9.90 -19.82 -4.39
C PRO A 21 -9.65 -18.31 -4.56
N GLU A 22 -8.53 -17.94 -5.19
CA GLU A 22 -8.25 -16.55 -5.57
C GLU A 22 -9.18 -16.05 -6.69
N ASP A 23 -9.44 -16.85 -7.72
CA ASP A 23 -10.38 -16.47 -8.79
C ASP A 23 -11.81 -16.30 -8.27
N ASP A 24 -12.23 -17.17 -7.35
CA ASP A 24 -13.53 -17.05 -6.67
C ASP A 24 -13.63 -15.78 -5.82
N TYR A 25 -12.55 -15.42 -5.12
CA TYR A 25 -12.45 -14.15 -4.40
C TYR A 25 -12.56 -12.95 -5.35
N ILE A 26 -11.79 -12.95 -6.44
CA ILE A 26 -11.80 -11.85 -7.42
C ILE A 26 -13.17 -11.71 -8.08
N ALA A 27 -13.81 -12.81 -8.45
CA ALA A 27 -15.16 -12.79 -9.00
C ALA A 27 -16.19 -12.21 -8.02
N ALA A 28 -16.07 -12.55 -6.73
CA ALA A 28 -16.92 -11.98 -5.69
C ALA A 28 -16.69 -10.47 -5.53
N ARG A 29 -15.43 -10.02 -5.55
CA ARG A 29 -15.06 -8.60 -5.48
C ARG A 29 -15.62 -7.80 -6.66
N VAL A 30 -15.42 -8.28 -7.88
CA VAL A 30 -15.95 -7.63 -9.10
C VAL A 30 -17.48 -7.54 -9.06
N LYS A 31 -18.16 -8.60 -8.61
CA LYS A 31 -19.61 -8.60 -8.44
C LYS A 31 -20.06 -7.58 -7.39
N ALA A 32 -19.35 -7.46 -6.27
CA ALA A 32 -19.67 -6.49 -5.24
C ALA A 32 -19.51 -5.05 -5.72
N ILE A 33 -18.39 -4.73 -6.38
CA ILE A 33 -18.14 -3.41 -6.97
C ILE A 33 -19.24 -3.06 -7.98
N SER A 34 -19.58 -3.99 -8.88
CA SER A 34 -20.65 -3.75 -9.86
C SER A 34 -22.03 -3.55 -9.21
N ALA A 35 -22.31 -4.19 -8.07
CA ALA A 35 -23.55 -4.00 -7.36
C ALA A 35 -23.62 -2.64 -6.66
N ILE A 36 -22.51 -2.19 -6.08
CA ILE A 36 -22.38 -0.87 -5.45
C ILE A 36 -22.52 0.23 -6.51
N ALA A 37 -21.79 0.13 -7.62
CA ALA A 37 -21.90 1.06 -8.75
C ALA A 37 -23.33 1.15 -9.32
N ALA A 38 -24.10 0.06 -9.31
CA ALA A 38 -25.49 0.07 -9.73
C ALA A 38 -26.41 0.83 -8.76
N LEU A 39 -26.16 0.74 -7.45
CA LEU A 39 -26.88 1.51 -6.43
C LEU A 39 -26.55 3.00 -6.54
N GLU A 40 -25.28 3.34 -6.76
CA GLU A 40 -24.83 4.72 -6.97
C GLU A 40 -25.46 5.32 -8.23
N GLY A 41 -25.43 4.58 -9.35
CA GLY A 41 -26.08 5.00 -10.59
C GLY A 41 -27.60 5.16 -10.48
N ALA A 42 -28.23 4.48 -9.51
CA ALA A 42 -29.64 4.63 -9.19
C ALA A 42 -29.93 5.79 -8.21
N ASN A 43 -28.90 6.49 -7.71
CA ASN A 43 -28.98 7.49 -6.64
C ASN A 43 -29.69 6.96 -5.39
N GLU A 44 -29.41 5.71 -5.02
CA GLU A 44 -29.87 5.15 -3.76
C GLU A 44 -29.31 5.94 -2.57
N PRO A 45 -30.01 6.00 -1.42
CA PRO A 45 -29.52 6.70 -0.24
C PRO A 45 -28.15 6.20 0.22
N VAL A 46 -27.34 7.10 0.80
CA VAL A 46 -26.00 6.79 1.33
C VAL A 46 -26.05 5.63 2.32
N GLU A 47 -27.06 5.56 3.17
CA GLU A 47 -27.20 4.47 4.14
C GLU A 47 -27.39 3.10 3.47
N THR A 48 -28.02 3.07 2.29
CA THR A 48 -28.15 1.84 1.48
C THR A 48 -26.81 1.44 0.88
N LEU A 49 -26.04 2.41 0.40
CA LEU A 49 -24.69 2.20 -0.13
C LEU A 49 -23.75 1.67 0.97
N ASP A 50 -23.72 2.33 2.13
CA ASP A 50 -22.91 1.95 3.28
C ASP A 50 -23.23 0.54 3.77
N ALA A 51 -24.52 0.20 3.86
CA ALA A 51 -24.96 -1.13 4.26
C ALA A 51 -24.54 -2.21 3.23
N ALA A 52 -24.62 -1.90 1.94
CA ALA A 52 -24.18 -2.79 0.87
C ALA A 52 -22.66 -2.98 0.88
N GLY A 53 -21.89 -1.90 1.02
CA GLY A 53 -20.44 -1.88 1.12
C GLY A 53 -19.94 -2.67 2.32
N THR A 54 -20.46 -2.37 3.52
CA THR A 54 -20.12 -3.08 4.76
C THR A 54 -20.37 -4.59 4.63
N LYS A 55 -21.53 -4.97 4.07
CA LYS A 55 -21.87 -6.39 3.87
C LYS A 55 -20.93 -7.07 2.87
N ALA A 56 -20.59 -6.39 1.79
CA ALA A 56 -19.69 -6.91 0.77
C ALA A 56 -18.27 -7.08 1.30
N LEU A 57 -17.72 -6.07 1.99
CA LEU A 57 -16.41 -6.14 2.64
C LEU A 57 -16.33 -7.30 3.64
N ALA A 58 -17.37 -7.51 4.46
CA ALA A 58 -17.43 -8.64 5.38
C ALA A 58 -17.49 -10.03 4.69
N ASP A 59 -18.09 -10.14 3.50
CA ASP A 59 -18.04 -11.39 2.71
C ASP A 59 -16.63 -11.62 2.13
N LEU A 60 -16.02 -10.56 1.60
CA LEU A 60 -14.67 -10.59 1.06
C LEU A 60 -13.62 -10.92 2.13
N GLU A 61 -13.77 -10.37 3.34
CA GLU A 61 -12.90 -10.67 4.49
C GLU A 61 -12.91 -12.16 4.83
N LYS A 62 -14.09 -12.79 4.85
CA LYS A 62 -14.22 -14.24 5.13
C LYS A 62 -13.52 -15.07 4.07
N ARG A 63 -13.63 -14.68 2.79
CA ARG A 63 -12.96 -15.35 1.68
C ARG A 63 -11.45 -15.21 1.77
N LEU A 64 -10.95 -14.00 2.07
CA LEU A 64 -9.52 -13.76 2.31
C LEU A 64 -9.01 -14.53 3.52
N SER A 65 -9.78 -14.60 4.61
CA SER A 65 -9.43 -15.39 5.80
C SER A 65 -9.29 -16.88 5.48
N ALA A 66 -10.18 -17.42 4.64
CA ALA A 66 -10.08 -18.80 4.18
C ALA A 66 -8.88 -19.03 3.24
N LEU A 67 -8.55 -18.04 2.40
CA LEU A 67 -7.42 -18.09 1.47
C LEU A 67 -6.07 -18.02 2.18
N LEU A 68 -5.93 -17.09 3.14
CA LEU A 68 -4.65 -16.81 3.81
C LEU A 68 -4.42 -17.69 5.04
N GLY A 69 -5.49 -18.17 5.68
CA GLY A 69 -5.40 -18.89 6.94
C GLY A 69 -4.99 -17.98 8.11
N PRO A 70 -4.79 -18.54 9.31
CA PRO A 70 -4.37 -17.77 10.48
C PRO A 70 -2.94 -17.24 10.31
N LEU A 71 -2.68 -16.02 10.78
CA LEU A 71 -1.35 -15.44 10.80
C LEU A 71 -0.53 -16.04 11.94
N ALA A 72 0.67 -16.50 11.62
CA ALA A 72 1.64 -17.03 12.59
C ALA A 72 2.91 -16.18 12.61
N VAL A 73 2.74 -14.86 12.85
CA VAL A 73 3.85 -13.90 12.92
C VAL A 73 3.93 -13.35 14.34
N SER A 74 5.12 -13.45 14.95
CA SER A 74 5.35 -12.96 16.30
C SER A 74 5.08 -11.46 16.41
N GLY A 75 4.36 -11.07 17.46
CA GLY A 75 4.01 -9.67 17.69
C GLY A 75 2.84 -9.16 16.85
N PHE A 76 2.05 -10.01 16.20
CA PHE A 76 0.80 -9.63 15.51
C PHE A 76 -0.36 -10.55 15.94
N PRO A 77 -1.62 -10.08 15.87
CA PRO A 77 -2.77 -10.94 16.16
C PRO A 77 -2.90 -12.05 15.11
N ALA A 78 -3.47 -13.19 15.51
CA ALA A 78 -3.65 -14.33 14.60
C ALA A 78 -4.75 -14.10 13.53
N THR A 79 -5.65 -13.16 13.79
CA THR A 79 -6.78 -12.79 12.91
C THR A 79 -6.65 -11.32 12.52
N GLY A 80 -7.03 -11.01 11.29
CA GLY A 80 -7.01 -9.65 10.75
C GLY A 80 -8.34 -9.28 10.11
N THR A 81 -8.49 -8.02 9.75
CA THR A 81 -9.64 -7.48 9.02
C THR A 81 -9.26 -7.23 7.57
N ILE A 82 -10.25 -7.07 6.68
CA ILE A 82 -9.97 -6.73 5.28
C ILE A 82 -9.16 -5.42 5.17
N ASN A 83 -8.19 -5.39 4.25
CA ASN A 83 -7.35 -4.22 3.98
C ASN A 83 -8.03 -3.17 3.08
N LEU A 84 -9.01 -3.59 2.27
CA LEU A 84 -9.81 -2.66 1.46
C LEU A 84 -10.71 -1.81 2.37
N GLU A 85 -10.69 -0.50 2.18
CA GLU A 85 -11.54 0.42 2.94
C GLU A 85 -12.84 0.71 2.19
N SER A 86 -12.81 0.76 0.85
CA SER A 86 -14.01 0.92 0.03
C SER A 86 -14.02 0.04 -1.23
N LEU A 87 -15.23 -0.18 -1.74
CA LEU A 87 -15.53 -0.85 -3.01
C LEU A 87 -16.22 0.08 -4.01
N SER A 88 -16.45 1.34 -3.65
CA SER A 88 -16.88 2.42 -4.55
C SER A 88 -15.66 3.12 -5.12
N ASP A 89 -15.66 3.42 -6.42
CA ASP A 89 -14.54 4.15 -7.06
C ASP A 89 -14.51 5.65 -6.76
N ALA A 90 -15.56 6.17 -6.10
CA ALA A 90 -15.63 7.56 -5.64
C ALA A 90 -14.98 7.77 -4.25
N ASP A 91 -14.69 6.70 -3.52
CA ASP A 91 -14.23 6.77 -2.14
C ASP A 91 -12.71 6.57 -1.99
N ILE A 92 -12.15 7.20 -0.96
CA ILE A 92 -10.80 6.88 -0.48
C ILE A 92 -10.73 5.39 -0.11
N GLY A 93 -9.62 4.76 -0.46
CA GLY A 93 -9.36 3.35 -0.19
C GLY A 93 -10.00 2.37 -1.17
N PHE A 94 -10.60 2.87 -2.25
CA PHE A 94 -10.88 2.06 -3.42
C PHE A 94 -9.60 1.55 -4.10
N GLY A 95 -9.64 0.29 -4.53
CA GLY A 95 -8.55 -0.28 -5.32
C GLY A 95 -7.25 -0.48 -4.54
N MET A 96 -7.30 -0.49 -3.20
CA MET A 96 -6.19 -0.91 -2.36
C MET A 96 -5.82 -2.38 -2.61
N LEU A 97 -4.67 -2.79 -2.08
CA LEU A 97 -4.19 -4.16 -2.20
C LEU A 97 -5.14 -5.12 -1.46
N ASP A 98 -5.66 -6.12 -2.18
CA ASP A 98 -6.49 -7.17 -1.59
C ASP A 98 -5.67 -7.98 -0.56
N GLY A 99 -6.15 -8.06 0.68
CA GLY A 99 -5.43 -8.73 1.76
C GLY A 99 -6.10 -8.55 3.12
N LEU A 100 -5.49 -9.13 4.16
CA LEU A 100 -5.89 -8.93 5.55
C LEU A 100 -4.88 -8.07 6.28
N ARG A 101 -5.37 -7.12 7.07
CA ARG A 101 -4.62 -6.25 7.98
C ARG A 101 -4.71 -6.77 9.40
N TYR A 102 -3.55 -6.88 10.05
CA TYR A 102 -3.37 -7.35 11.42
C TYR A 102 -2.76 -6.21 12.23
N THR A 103 -3.54 -5.62 13.12
CA THR A 103 -3.17 -4.39 13.83
C THR A 103 -3.15 -4.62 15.35
N ASN A 104 -2.15 -4.07 16.04
CA ASN A 104 -2.08 -4.03 17.51
C ASN A 104 -2.45 -2.65 18.05
N GLY A 105 -3.73 -2.28 17.98
CA GLY A 105 -4.20 -0.96 18.37
C GLY A 105 -3.84 0.14 17.36
N ASP A 106 -4.45 1.31 17.52
CA ASP A 106 -4.49 2.33 16.46
C ASP A 106 -3.10 2.90 16.09
N ASP A 107 -2.20 3.04 17.07
CA ASP A 107 -0.84 3.56 16.88
C ASP A 107 0.25 2.45 16.87
N GLY A 108 -0.16 1.18 16.91
CA GLY A 108 0.75 0.05 17.04
C GLY A 108 1.28 -0.48 15.70
N PRO A 109 2.16 -1.50 15.75
CA PRO A 109 2.54 -2.22 14.55
C PRO A 109 1.32 -2.79 13.82
N SER A 110 1.34 -2.67 12.50
CA SER A 110 0.36 -3.30 11.61
C SER A 110 1.05 -4.15 10.54
N LEU A 111 0.35 -5.14 10.02
CA LEU A 111 0.83 -6.01 8.95
C LEU A 111 -0.29 -6.25 7.96
N VAL A 112 -0.03 -6.07 6.67
CA VAL A 112 -0.93 -6.50 5.60
C VAL A 112 -0.38 -7.77 4.97
N ALA A 113 -1.17 -8.85 4.99
CA ALA A 113 -0.85 -10.12 4.33
C ALA A 113 -1.71 -10.32 3.09
N THR A 114 -1.09 -10.77 2.01
CA THR A 114 -1.73 -11.13 0.75
C THR A 114 -1.00 -12.31 0.10
N THR A 115 -1.43 -12.68 -1.10
CA THR A 115 -0.75 -13.68 -1.93
C THR A 115 -0.01 -13.03 -3.10
N ARG A 116 0.94 -13.76 -3.68
CA ARG A 116 1.60 -13.33 -4.93
C ARG A 116 0.60 -13.13 -6.06
N GLY A 117 -0.42 -14.00 -6.16
CA GLY A 117 -1.42 -13.91 -7.21
C GLY A 117 -2.29 -12.65 -7.10
N LEU A 118 -2.75 -12.34 -5.90
CA LEU A 118 -3.49 -11.09 -5.63
C LEU A 118 -2.62 -9.86 -5.87
N LEU A 119 -1.38 -9.84 -5.37
CA LEU A 119 -0.45 -8.74 -5.61
C LEU A 119 -0.18 -8.54 -7.11
N ALA A 120 0.06 -9.61 -7.86
CA ALA A 120 0.33 -9.51 -9.30
C ALA A 120 -0.87 -8.93 -10.07
N ARG A 121 -2.09 -9.36 -9.73
CA ARG A 121 -3.33 -8.81 -10.31
C ARG A 121 -3.50 -7.33 -9.96
N TRP A 122 -3.22 -6.97 -8.71
CA TRP A 122 -3.27 -5.58 -8.26
C TRP A 122 -2.25 -4.70 -8.98
N LEU A 123 -0.97 -5.10 -9.05
CA LEU A 123 0.06 -4.38 -9.81
C LEU A 123 -0.27 -4.27 -11.30
N GLN A 124 -0.88 -5.29 -11.90
CA GLN A 124 -1.36 -5.22 -13.29
C GLN A 124 -2.46 -4.16 -13.47
N SER A 125 -3.37 -4.01 -12.50
CA SER A 125 -4.34 -2.92 -12.48
C SER A 125 -3.66 -1.57 -12.32
N LYS A 126 -2.70 -1.46 -11.40
CA LYS A 126 -1.97 -0.21 -11.14
C LYS A 126 -1.05 0.23 -12.27
N ALA A 127 -0.58 -0.69 -13.10
CA ALA A 127 0.14 -0.36 -14.32
C ALA A 127 -0.74 0.29 -15.39
N ALA A 128 -2.07 0.13 -15.31
CA ALA A 128 -3.04 0.68 -16.25
C ALA A 128 -3.63 2.02 -15.81
N GLU A 129 -3.22 2.57 -14.65
CA GLU A 129 -3.69 3.86 -14.15
C GLU A 129 -3.49 4.98 -15.18
N MET A 130 -4.43 5.93 -15.25
CA MET A 130 -4.33 7.03 -16.23
C MET A 130 -3.36 8.12 -15.76
N ASP A 131 -3.36 8.38 -14.46
CA ASP A 131 -2.43 9.31 -13.83
C ASP A 131 -1.05 8.67 -13.66
N ALA A 132 -0.03 9.30 -14.24
CA ALA A 132 1.33 8.81 -14.19
C ALA A 132 1.91 8.77 -12.77
N SER A 133 1.43 9.61 -11.85
CA SER A 133 1.88 9.64 -10.45
C SER A 133 1.41 8.42 -9.65
N PHE A 134 0.30 7.79 -10.06
CA PHE A 134 -0.24 6.58 -9.44
C PHE A 134 0.15 5.29 -10.16
N ARG A 135 0.76 5.37 -11.35
CA ARG A 135 1.20 4.18 -12.08
C ARG A 135 2.28 3.42 -11.33
N LEU A 136 2.05 2.12 -11.12
CA LEU A 136 3.05 1.20 -10.57
C LEU A 136 3.57 0.23 -11.64
N PRO A 137 4.85 -0.16 -11.58
CA PRO A 137 5.37 -1.21 -12.45
C PRO A 137 4.76 -2.57 -12.06
N ILE A 138 4.58 -3.46 -13.04
CA ILE A 138 4.04 -4.81 -12.83
C ILE A 138 4.98 -5.67 -11.95
N GLY A 139 6.28 -5.40 -11.99
CA GLY A 139 7.29 -6.12 -11.22
C GLY A 139 7.40 -5.63 -9.78
N ILE A 140 7.23 -6.55 -8.82
CA ILE A 140 7.28 -6.26 -7.38
C ILE A 140 8.58 -5.56 -6.96
N ASP A 141 9.75 -6.01 -7.41
CA ASP A 141 11.04 -5.42 -6.99
C ASP A 141 11.18 -3.94 -7.36
N ALA A 142 10.58 -3.53 -8.48
CA ALA A 142 10.55 -2.14 -8.90
C ALA A 142 9.45 -1.37 -8.14
N ALA A 143 8.30 -1.98 -7.92
CA ALA A 143 7.18 -1.36 -7.21
C ALA A 143 7.54 -1.04 -5.75
N LEU A 144 8.24 -1.94 -5.06
CA LEU A 144 8.64 -1.75 -3.65
C LEU A 144 9.55 -0.55 -3.40
N LYS A 145 10.17 0.01 -4.45
CA LYS A 145 11.02 1.20 -4.35
C LYS A 145 10.24 2.50 -4.53
N LEU A 146 8.96 2.43 -4.88
CA LEU A 146 8.12 3.58 -5.13
C LEU A 146 7.27 3.89 -3.90
N ASP A 147 7.19 5.15 -3.54
CA ASP A 147 6.36 5.65 -2.45
C ASP A 147 4.88 5.37 -2.69
N ALA A 148 4.44 5.59 -3.93
CA ALA A 148 3.07 5.30 -4.39
C ALA A 148 2.64 3.84 -4.19
N PHE A 149 3.57 2.88 -4.09
CA PHE A 149 3.22 1.50 -3.77
C PHE A 149 2.62 1.41 -2.37
N TYR A 150 3.25 2.04 -1.38
CA TYR A 150 2.83 1.96 0.02
C TYR A 150 1.57 2.77 0.28
N THR A 151 1.48 3.97 -0.31
CA THR A 151 0.24 4.77 -0.30
C THR A 151 -0.93 3.95 -0.84
N GLN A 152 -0.81 3.37 -2.03
CA GLN A 152 -1.94 2.66 -2.63
C GLN A 152 -2.19 1.28 -2.02
N ALA A 153 -1.18 0.61 -1.46
CA ALA A 153 -1.35 -0.74 -0.93
C ALA A 153 -1.88 -0.74 0.50
N ILE A 154 -1.39 0.15 1.37
CA ILE A 154 -1.57 0.02 2.82
C ILE A 154 -2.01 1.30 3.55
N ASN A 155 -2.12 2.45 2.90
CA ASN A 155 -2.79 3.63 3.47
C ASN A 155 -3.04 4.68 2.37
N SER A 156 -4.28 4.78 1.89
CA SER A 156 -4.66 5.70 0.82
C SER A 156 -5.04 7.10 1.28
N ASP A 157 -5.22 7.33 2.59
CA ASP A 157 -5.66 8.63 3.13
C ASP A 157 -4.51 9.62 3.29
N ALA A 158 -3.27 9.13 3.29
CA ALA A 158 -2.07 9.96 3.38
C ALA A 158 -0.95 9.41 2.49
N ALA A 159 -0.18 10.30 1.88
CA ALA A 159 0.93 9.89 1.04
C ALA A 159 2.08 9.37 1.92
N PHE A 160 2.56 8.17 1.61
CA PHE A 160 3.81 7.70 2.16
C PHE A 160 4.98 8.44 1.49
N THR A 161 5.94 8.92 2.27
CA THR A 161 7.20 9.50 1.77
C THR A 161 8.39 8.76 2.34
N GLY A 162 9.21 8.20 1.44
CA GLY A 162 10.40 7.44 1.81
C GLY A 162 11.57 8.33 2.20
N THR A 163 12.25 7.97 3.28
CA THR A 163 13.49 8.61 3.75
C THR A 163 14.73 7.83 3.33
N LEU A 164 14.75 6.51 3.58
CA LEU A 164 15.85 5.63 3.14
C LEU A 164 15.42 4.16 3.07
N ASP A 165 16.21 3.35 2.37
CA ASP A 165 16.08 1.90 2.34
C ASP A 165 17.07 1.25 3.31
N PHE A 166 16.62 0.27 4.09
CA PHE A 166 17.46 -0.47 5.03
C PHE A 166 18.21 -1.63 4.35
N PRO A 167 19.50 -1.82 4.63
CA PRO A 167 20.26 -2.97 4.14
C PRO A 167 19.94 -4.23 4.95
N LEU A 168 18.79 -4.87 4.68
CA LEU A 168 18.39 -6.09 5.37
C LEU A 168 19.25 -7.30 4.98
N LYS A 169 19.47 -8.18 5.95
CA LYS A 169 19.86 -9.56 5.66
C LYS A 169 18.59 -10.34 5.34
N LYS A 170 18.46 -10.77 4.09
CA LYS A 170 17.33 -11.59 3.65
C LYS A 170 17.17 -12.84 4.54
N PRO A 171 16.02 -13.05 5.20
CA PRO A 171 15.77 -14.25 5.98
C PRO A 171 15.83 -15.51 5.12
N GLU A 172 16.17 -16.64 5.73
CA GLU A 172 16.25 -17.93 5.04
C GLU A 172 14.88 -18.34 4.49
N GLY A 173 14.86 -18.82 3.25
CA GLY A 173 13.62 -19.22 2.56
C GLY A 173 12.77 -18.04 2.06
N ALA A 174 13.15 -16.79 2.33
CA ALA A 174 12.51 -15.63 1.72
C ALA A 174 13.01 -15.44 0.28
N ASP A 175 12.08 -15.13 -0.61
CA ASP A 175 12.36 -14.75 -1.99
C ASP A 175 12.84 -13.30 -2.03
N ILE A 176 12.09 -12.42 -1.37
CA ILE A 176 12.34 -10.98 -1.26
C ILE A 176 12.26 -10.57 0.22
N ALA A 177 13.19 -9.72 0.65
CA ALA A 177 13.10 -8.96 1.89
C ALA A 177 13.54 -7.53 1.58
N PHE A 178 12.63 -6.58 1.73
CA PHE A 178 12.87 -5.17 1.46
C PHE A 178 12.38 -4.37 2.66
N ALA A 179 13.14 -3.39 3.11
CA ALA A 179 12.68 -2.51 4.17
C ALA A 179 13.08 -1.08 3.90
N ARG A 180 12.23 -0.18 4.37
CA ARG A 180 12.41 1.25 4.21
C ARG A 180 11.92 1.99 5.44
N LEU A 181 12.49 3.16 5.65
CA LEU A 181 12.04 4.16 6.61
C LEU A 181 11.27 5.23 5.85
N GLY A 182 10.14 5.66 6.37
CA GLY A 182 9.36 6.78 5.83
C GLY A 182 8.17 7.11 6.71
N GLY A 183 7.38 8.12 6.35
CA GLY A 183 6.20 8.51 7.12
C GLY A 183 5.00 8.77 6.21
N TRP A 184 3.82 8.92 6.80
CA TRP A 184 2.58 9.29 6.10
C TRP A 184 2.27 10.74 6.41
N ALA A 185 1.94 11.52 5.39
CA ALA A 185 1.48 12.90 5.53
C ALA A 185 0.49 13.26 4.43
N GLN A 186 -0.44 14.17 4.75
CA GLN A 186 -1.32 14.82 3.76
C GLN A 186 -0.69 16.11 3.22
N ASP A 187 0.16 16.75 4.03
CA ASP A 187 0.88 17.97 3.69
C ASP A 187 2.35 17.69 3.35
N ILE A 188 2.95 18.58 2.56
CA ILE A 188 4.37 18.52 2.21
C ILE A 188 5.22 19.09 3.37
N GLY A 189 6.29 18.37 3.72
CA GLY A 189 7.32 18.86 4.62
C GLY A 189 7.90 17.80 5.56
N PRO A 190 8.78 18.21 6.49
CA PRO A 190 9.45 17.32 7.42
C PRO A 190 8.45 16.47 8.21
N ASN A 191 8.58 15.16 8.08
CA ASN A 191 7.76 14.19 8.80
C ASN A 191 8.58 13.52 9.92
N PRO A 192 8.42 13.93 11.19
CA PRO A 192 9.11 13.29 12.32
C PRO A 192 8.53 11.92 12.69
N ASP A 193 7.28 11.64 12.31
CA ASP A 193 6.54 10.44 12.67
C ASP A 193 6.80 9.31 11.65
N GLN A 194 8.07 8.91 11.61
CA GLN A 194 8.57 7.87 10.70
C GLN A 194 8.21 6.47 11.22
N GLN A 195 7.98 5.54 10.29
CA GLN A 195 7.81 4.12 10.55
C GLN A 195 8.84 3.31 9.77
N VAL A 196 9.18 2.16 10.35
CA VAL A 196 9.92 1.09 9.69
C VAL A 196 8.90 0.22 8.96
N ILE A 197 8.99 0.18 7.63
CA ILE A 197 8.19 -0.69 6.78
C ILE A 197 9.05 -1.84 6.27
N VAL A 198 8.53 -3.06 6.35
CA VAL A 198 9.21 -4.26 5.87
C VAL A 198 8.27 -5.07 5.00
N THR A 199 8.67 -5.34 3.76
CA THR A 199 8.02 -6.29 2.88
C THR A 199 8.80 -7.59 2.84
N LEU A 200 8.15 -8.71 3.17
CA LEU A 200 8.68 -10.05 3.02
C LEU A 200 7.84 -10.84 2.03
N VAL A 201 8.52 -11.52 1.10
CA VAL A 201 7.87 -12.47 0.19
C VAL A 201 8.49 -13.83 0.36
N ARG A 202 7.65 -14.84 0.57
CA ARG A 202 8.07 -16.23 0.80
C ARG A 202 7.05 -17.19 0.19
N GLY A 203 7.44 -17.91 -0.85
CA GLY A 203 6.53 -18.81 -1.55
C GLY A 203 5.33 -18.02 -2.06
N ASN A 204 4.10 -18.42 -1.74
CA ASN A 204 2.91 -17.68 -2.17
C ASN A 204 2.58 -16.46 -1.27
N SER A 205 3.20 -16.34 -0.08
CA SER A 205 2.86 -15.28 0.89
C SER A 205 3.63 -13.99 0.61
N VAL A 206 2.91 -12.87 0.66
CA VAL A 206 3.46 -11.52 0.67
C VAL A 206 2.95 -10.84 1.93
N MET A 207 3.86 -10.26 2.73
CA MET A 207 3.52 -9.52 3.94
C MET A 207 4.21 -8.16 3.93
N ILE A 208 3.48 -7.12 4.32
CA ILE A 208 3.98 -5.74 4.46
C ILE A 208 3.70 -5.31 5.90
N ALA A 209 4.73 -5.35 6.74
CA ALA A 209 4.67 -4.88 8.11
C ALA A 209 5.05 -3.41 8.21
N SER A 210 4.41 -2.67 9.10
CA SER A 210 4.73 -1.30 9.44
C SER A 210 4.75 -1.14 10.95
N ALA A 211 5.73 -0.43 11.50
CA ALA A 211 5.81 -0.12 12.92
C ALA A 211 6.44 1.26 13.15
N PRO A 212 5.98 2.04 14.16
CA PRO A 212 6.64 3.28 14.55
C PRO A 212 8.16 3.09 14.73
N ALA A 213 8.95 4.04 14.23
CA ALA A 213 10.40 4.01 14.39
C ALA A 213 10.77 4.06 15.87
N ALA A 214 11.50 3.04 16.34
CA ALA A 214 11.90 2.89 17.73
C ALA A 214 13.42 2.61 17.81
N PRO A 215 14.24 3.57 18.27
CA PRO A 215 13.87 4.89 18.79
C PRO A 215 13.38 5.87 17.70
N PRO A 216 12.69 6.96 18.07
CA PRO A 216 12.27 7.99 17.11
C PRO A 216 13.44 8.54 16.29
N VAL A 217 13.17 8.89 15.04
CA VAL A 217 14.17 9.47 14.13
C VAL A 217 14.52 10.89 14.61
N PRO A 218 15.81 11.20 14.86
CA PRO A 218 16.22 12.51 15.34
C PRO A 218 16.08 13.56 14.24
N LYS A 219 15.94 14.82 14.65
CA LYS A 219 16.12 15.95 13.74
C LYS A 219 17.60 16.14 13.43
N ILE A 220 17.92 16.42 12.17
CA ILE A 220 19.28 16.70 11.72
C ILE A 220 19.33 18.17 11.29
N ALA A 221 20.06 18.99 12.04
CA ALA A 221 20.03 20.45 11.89
C ALA A 221 20.38 20.93 10.46
N ALA A 222 21.27 20.23 9.77
CA ALA A 222 21.61 20.54 8.39
C ALA A 222 20.42 20.32 7.43
N CYS A 223 19.63 19.26 7.65
CA CYS A 223 18.46 18.96 6.84
C CYS A 223 17.30 19.92 7.17
N ASP A 224 17.08 20.21 8.45
CA ASP A 224 16.09 21.22 8.88
C ASP A 224 16.36 22.59 8.24
N ALA A 225 17.64 22.96 8.04
CA ALA A 225 18.01 24.21 7.37
C ALA A 225 17.63 24.24 5.87
N LEU A 226 17.72 23.09 5.17
CA LEU A 226 17.27 22.98 3.78
C LEU A 226 15.76 23.24 3.68
N TRP A 227 14.98 22.58 4.55
CA TRP A 227 13.54 22.79 4.61
C TRP A 227 13.20 24.25 4.96
N ALA A 228 13.82 24.82 6.00
CA ALA A 228 13.54 26.19 6.43
C ALA A 228 13.81 27.21 5.30
N SER A 229 14.83 26.98 4.48
CA SER A 229 15.11 27.82 3.31
C SER A 229 14.04 27.67 2.22
N ALA A 230 13.60 26.45 1.94
CA ALA A 230 12.56 26.17 0.97
C ALA A 230 11.20 26.74 1.40
N ASP A 231 10.83 26.53 2.66
CA ASP A 231 9.59 27.04 3.26
C ASP A 231 9.56 28.58 3.24
N ALA A 232 10.67 29.25 3.59
CA ALA A 232 10.77 30.70 3.50
C ALA A 232 10.66 31.24 2.05
N ALA A 233 11.06 30.45 1.05
CA ALA A 233 10.87 30.80 -0.36
C ALA A 233 9.40 30.58 -0.78
N ALA A 234 8.82 29.46 -0.41
CA ALA A 234 7.42 29.13 -0.70
C ALA A 234 6.46 30.14 -0.08
N GLN A 235 6.70 30.57 1.17
CA GLN A 235 5.87 31.57 1.86
C GLN A 235 5.80 32.90 1.10
N LYS A 236 6.89 33.35 0.46
CA LYS A 236 6.88 34.58 -0.36
C LYS A 236 5.97 34.45 -1.58
N PHE A 237 5.97 33.27 -2.22
CA PHE A 237 5.07 32.99 -3.33
C PHE A 237 3.62 32.87 -2.83
N GLN A 238 3.41 32.27 -1.67
CA GLN A 238 2.09 32.15 -1.06
C GLN A 238 1.50 33.51 -0.67
N GLU A 239 2.32 34.42 -0.13
CA GLU A 239 1.92 35.81 0.14
C GLU A 239 1.49 36.54 -1.14
N ALA A 240 2.23 36.36 -2.25
CA ALA A 240 1.86 36.92 -3.54
C ALA A 240 0.54 36.34 -4.09
N TYR A 241 0.35 35.03 -3.96
CA TYR A 241 -0.90 34.36 -4.30
C TYR A 241 -2.08 34.88 -3.47
N GLN A 242 -1.92 35.01 -2.15
CA GLN A 242 -2.93 35.58 -1.26
C GLN A 242 -3.24 37.04 -1.58
N ALA A 243 -2.22 37.87 -1.83
CA ALA A 243 -2.39 39.27 -2.19
C ALA A 243 -3.10 39.47 -3.54
N SER A 244 -3.12 38.44 -4.38
CA SER A 244 -3.83 38.44 -5.66
C SER A 244 -5.32 38.06 -5.56
N ASP A 245 -5.86 37.89 -4.35
CA ASP A 245 -7.15 37.24 -4.08
C ASP A 245 -7.21 35.82 -4.67
N LEU A 246 -6.11 35.06 -4.55
CA LEU A 246 -6.01 33.67 -5.01
C LEU A 246 -6.11 33.50 -6.54
N LYS A 247 -5.69 34.50 -7.31
CA LYS A 247 -5.78 34.50 -8.78
C LYS A 247 -4.43 34.27 -9.48
N ASP A 248 -3.32 34.53 -8.80
CA ASP A 248 -1.98 34.31 -9.35
C ASP A 248 -1.58 32.84 -9.25
N GLN A 249 -2.07 32.05 -10.20
CA GLN A 249 -1.75 30.62 -10.28
C GLN A 249 -0.24 30.35 -10.39
N THR A 250 0.51 31.29 -10.99
CA THR A 250 1.97 31.11 -11.11
C THR A 250 2.64 31.17 -9.75
N ALA A 251 2.19 32.08 -8.88
CA ALA A 251 2.67 32.16 -7.50
C ALA A 251 2.28 30.91 -6.69
N TYR A 252 1.05 30.41 -6.85
CA TYR A 252 0.63 29.16 -6.21
C TYR A 252 1.49 27.96 -6.65
N ASP A 253 1.67 27.78 -7.96
CA ASP A 253 2.47 26.69 -8.51
C ASP A 253 3.95 26.80 -8.06
N ALA A 254 4.48 28.02 -7.97
CA ALA A 254 5.83 28.26 -7.48
C ALA A 254 6.00 27.96 -5.97
N ALA A 255 4.97 28.23 -5.16
CA ALA A 255 4.98 27.86 -3.74
C ALA A 255 5.02 26.34 -3.57
N ASN A 256 4.15 25.61 -4.28
CA ASN A 256 4.12 24.15 -4.24
C ASN A 256 5.44 23.54 -4.73
N ALA A 257 5.96 24.01 -5.87
CA ALA A 257 7.25 23.53 -6.37
C ALA A 257 8.39 23.80 -5.38
N ALA A 258 8.38 24.92 -4.66
CA ALA A 258 9.38 25.20 -3.63
C ALA A 258 9.26 24.22 -2.45
N TRP A 259 8.04 23.93 -1.97
CA TRP A 259 7.82 22.93 -0.93
C TRP A 259 8.19 21.51 -1.38
N GLU A 260 7.77 21.06 -2.57
CA GLU A 260 8.07 19.72 -3.10
C GLU A 260 9.59 19.49 -3.24
N ASN A 261 10.31 20.48 -3.78
CA ASN A 261 11.77 20.42 -3.87
C ASN A 261 12.41 20.44 -2.49
N GLY A 262 11.92 21.30 -1.58
CA GLY A 262 12.40 21.38 -0.21
C GLY A 262 12.25 20.08 0.58
N ASP A 263 11.10 19.42 0.45
CA ASP A 263 10.86 18.10 1.07
C ASP A 263 11.76 17.02 0.46
N THR A 264 11.91 17.03 -0.87
CA THR A 264 12.81 16.09 -1.55
C THR A 264 14.26 16.25 -1.08
N ASP A 265 14.76 17.48 -1.02
CA ASP A 265 16.11 17.79 -0.54
C ASP A 265 16.28 17.45 0.94
N TYR A 266 15.26 17.75 1.76
CA TYR A 266 15.23 17.38 3.19
C TYR A 266 15.37 15.86 3.37
N ARG A 267 14.54 15.07 2.68
CA ARG A 267 14.57 13.60 2.79
C ARG A 267 15.86 13.01 2.25
N ALA A 268 16.39 13.54 1.15
CA ALA A 268 17.70 13.12 0.63
C ALA A 268 18.81 13.37 1.66
N CYS A 269 18.83 14.56 2.29
CA CYS A 269 19.76 14.89 3.38
C CYS A 269 19.58 13.94 4.58
N MET A 270 18.34 13.67 4.99
CA MET A 270 18.06 12.71 6.07
C MET A 270 18.58 11.31 5.73
N GLY A 271 18.36 10.83 4.51
CA GLY A 271 18.85 9.53 4.05
C GLY A 271 20.37 9.42 4.02
N GLU A 272 21.08 10.52 3.72
CA GLU A 272 22.54 10.58 3.74
C GLU A 272 23.12 10.60 5.17
N HIS A 273 22.52 11.40 6.06
CA HIS A 273 23.08 11.64 7.39
C HIS A 273 22.62 10.61 8.44
N LEU A 274 21.39 10.11 8.36
CA LEU A 274 20.80 9.22 9.36
C LEU A 274 21.64 7.95 9.62
N PRO A 275 22.26 7.30 8.63
CA PRO A 275 23.14 6.15 8.88
C PRO A 275 24.32 6.41 9.83
N SER A 276 24.73 7.68 9.99
CA SER A 276 25.79 8.10 10.91
C SER A 276 25.27 8.42 12.32
N GLU A 277 23.95 8.49 12.50
CA GLU A 277 23.34 8.80 13.78
C GLU A 277 23.34 7.59 14.73
N PRO A 278 23.48 7.80 16.06
CA PRO A 278 23.51 6.70 17.04
C PRO A 278 22.25 5.81 17.06
N VAL A 279 21.12 6.33 16.55
CA VAL A 279 19.85 5.59 16.49
C VAL A 279 19.80 4.54 15.38
N PHE A 280 20.59 4.70 14.32
CA PHE A 280 20.43 3.92 13.09
C PHE A 280 20.62 2.40 13.30
N PRO A 281 21.61 1.92 14.09
CA PRO A 281 21.72 0.49 14.36
C PRO A 281 20.47 -0.12 15.00
N ALA A 282 19.76 0.64 15.85
CA ALA A 282 18.53 0.16 16.48
C ALA A 282 17.37 0.11 15.48
N LEU A 283 17.24 1.10 14.59
CA LEU A 283 16.25 1.09 13.50
C LEU A 283 16.48 -0.06 12.52
N LEU A 284 17.72 -0.31 12.14
CA LEU A 284 18.08 -1.44 11.29
C LEU A 284 17.77 -2.78 11.98
N ALA A 285 18.06 -2.89 13.28
CA ALA A 285 17.72 -4.07 14.06
C ALA A 285 16.20 -4.29 14.16
N GLN A 286 15.42 -3.23 14.32
CA GLN A 286 13.95 -3.28 14.30
C GLN A 286 13.44 -3.81 12.95
N ALA A 287 13.96 -3.28 11.83
CA ALA A 287 13.60 -3.72 10.50
C ALA A 287 13.95 -5.21 10.27
N GLN A 288 15.14 -5.62 10.72
CA GLN A 288 15.58 -7.02 10.65
C GLN A 288 14.68 -7.94 11.51
N GLN A 289 14.31 -7.50 12.71
CA GLN A 289 13.44 -8.26 13.60
C GLN A 289 12.04 -8.47 12.99
N LEU A 290 11.45 -7.45 12.39
CA LEU A 290 10.18 -7.58 11.67
C LEU A 290 10.29 -8.59 10.51
N ALA A 291 11.37 -8.52 9.73
CA ALA A 291 11.62 -9.47 8.65
C ALA A 291 11.75 -10.92 9.17
N ASP A 292 12.48 -11.11 10.27
CA ASP A 292 12.70 -12.42 10.88
C ASP A 292 11.41 -12.98 11.51
N HIS A 293 10.61 -12.17 12.20
CA HIS A 293 9.30 -12.58 12.71
C HIS A 293 8.37 -13.03 11.57
N MET A 294 8.32 -12.29 10.46
CA MET A 294 7.54 -12.68 9.28
C MET A 294 8.07 -13.96 8.62
N ALA A 295 9.36 -14.26 8.77
CA ALA A 295 9.95 -15.52 8.33
C ALA A 295 9.69 -16.68 9.30
N GLY A 296 9.02 -16.44 10.44
CA GLY A 296 8.72 -17.44 11.47
C GLY A 296 9.91 -17.74 12.39
N LYS A 297 10.78 -16.75 12.62
CA LYS A 297 11.93 -16.83 13.53
C LYS A 297 11.67 -16.08 14.83
#